data_AF-A0A0U5C592-F1
#
_entry.id   AF-A0A0U5C592-F1
#
_cell.length_a   1.000
_cell.length_b   1.000
_cell.length_c   1.000
_cell.angle_alpha   90.00
_cell.angle_beta   90.00
_cell.angle_gamma   90.00
#
_symmetry.space_group_name_H-M   'P 1'
#
loop_
_entity.id
_entity.type
_entity.pdbx_description
1 polymer ?
#
loop_
_entity_poly.entity_id
_entity_poly.type
_entity_poly.pdbx_seq_one_letter_code
_entity_poly.pdbx_strand_id
1 'polypeptide(L)'
;MLRTSGSKLVDPSGKTVILKGAAIGGMLNMENFITGYAGHEHEHRAQMASVLGEQRAQYFFDRLLHHFFTDADAALFASFGLNCIRIPFNYRHFIDDLDPSQIKPEGFALLDRCIEICGRHNIYVILDLHAVPGGQNQDWHSDSGLARATFWEFKDHQDRAIQLWEALAARYAGNPVVAGYNPLNEPADPTLDAKGNHGARLVAWYDRAEKAIRAVDPDHMLFLDGNTYAMDFRAFEDTPPLPNTVYSIHDYSWYGFPGMEQYTGTEAQKEQLRRGFERKITFMRAAGVPIWNGEFGPVYQDPDRDGVEAANAANAGRYALLEQQLAMYREEGISWSIWLYKDIGYQGLTYVKKDSAYLRLIQPFLEKKQRLGLDFWTIVPRDAVKGVYGQFFAALKGMVDEKFQKGRYPKQWTFERQFERVIREMLLSEYVGWELAELFRGKTEKELEELAVSFSLQNCVVREELGEVFKRDVAAARTA
;
A
#
# COMPACT_ATOMS: atom_id res chain seq x y z
N MET A 1 -13.83 -22.57 4.13
CA MET A 1 -12.96 -21.39 3.90
C MET A 1 -12.53 -20.84 5.25
N LEU A 2 -11.58 -19.90 5.29
CA LEU A 2 -11.24 -19.19 6.54
C LEU A 2 -12.45 -18.36 6.99
N ARG A 3 -12.60 -18.20 8.31
CA ARG A 3 -13.65 -17.38 8.92
C ARG A 3 -13.19 -16.78 10.23
N THR A 4 -13.89 -15.74 10.70
CA THR A 4 -13.66 -15.18 12.03
C THR A 4 -14.33 -16.02 13.12
N SER A 5 -13.71 -16.12 14.29
CA SER A 5 -14.28 -16.76 15.49
C SER A 5 -13.80 -16.00 16.74
N GLY A 6 -14.65 -15.13 17.27
CA GLY A 6 -14.22 -14.15 18.29
C GLY A 6 -13.10 -13.29 17.72
N SER A 7 -12.02 -13.11 18.48
CA SER A 7 -10.85 -12.32 18.06
C SER A 7 -9.86 -13.06 17.15
N LYS A 8 -10.22 -14.24 16.61
CA LYS A 8 -9.31 -15.10 15.86
C LYS A 8 -9.79 -15.37 14.44
N LEU A 9 -8.86 -15.70 13.55
CA LEU A 9 -9.14 -16.35 12.27
C LEU A 9 -9.02 -17.86 12.45
N VAL A 10 -9.95 -18.63 11.91
CA VAL A 10 -9.91 -20.10 11.98
C VAL A 10 -10.13 -20.73 10.61
N ASP A 11 -9.48 -21.87 10.39
CA ASP A 11 -9.71 -22.73 9.24
C ASP A 11 -11.03 -23.53 9.38
N PRO A 12 -11.43 -24.33 8.37
CA PRO A 12 -12.65 -25.15 8.45
C PRO A 12 -12.66 -26.18 9.59
N SER A 13 -11.50 -26.56 10.12
CA SER A 13 -11.39 -27.47 11.28
C SER A 13 -11.51 -26.75 12.62
N GLY A 14 -11.57 -25.41 12.62
CA GLY A 14 -11.60 -24.59 13.83
C GLY A 14 -10.21 -24.26 14.38
N LYS A 15 -9.14 -24.64 13.69
CA LYS A 15 -7.77 -24.32 14.11
C LYS A 15 -7.47 -22.85 13.82
N THR A 16 -6.85 -22.17 14.77
CA THR A 16 -6.41 -20.77 14.61
C THR A 16 -5.36 -20.64 13.51
N VAL A 17 -5.54 -19.64 12.65
CA VAL A 17 -4.62 -19.28 11.57
C VAL A 17 -4.12 -17.86 11.79
N ILE A 18 -2.81 -17.65 11.66
CA ILE A 18 -2.19 -16.32 11.58
C ILE A 18 -1.70 -16.14 10.15
N LEU A 19 -2.23 -15.13 9.47
CA LEU A 19 -1.77 -14.77 8.13
C LEU A 19 -0.51 -13.90 8.29
N LYS A 20 0.59 -14.32 7.66
CA LYS A 20 1.89 -13.65 7.69
C LYS A 20 2.34 -13.46 6.26
N GLY A 21 2.54 -12.22 5.84
CA GLY A 21 2.65 -11.95 4.43
C GLY A 21 3.26 -10.63 4.01
N ALA A 22 3.22 -10.38 2.71
CA ALA A 22 3.60 -9.11 2.11
C ALA A 22 2.58 -8.72 1.05
N ALA A 23 2.49 -7.42 0.79
CA ALA A 23 1.73 -6.91 -0.34
C ALA A 23 2.58 -6.95 -1.62
N ILE A 24 1.97 -7.30 -2.75
CA ILE A 24 2.57 -7.07 -4.08
C ILE A 24 2.20 -5.68 -4.61
N GLY A 25 2.40 -4.67 -3.77
CA GLY A 25 2.30 -3.26 -4.15
C GLY A 25 3.24 -2.94 -5.32
N GLY A 26 2.86 -2.01 -6.19
CA GLY A 26 3.64 -1.70 -7.39
C GLY A 26 3.29 -2.52 -8.63
N MET A 27 2.39 -3.50 -8.50
CA MET A 27 1.90 -4.33 -9.61
C MET A 27 0.55 -3.80 -10.13
N LEU A 28 -0.59 -4.31 -9.62
CA LEU A 28 -1.93 -3.91 -10.09
C LEU A 28 -2.43 -2.60 -9.48
N ASN A 29 -1.68 -2.04 -8.53
CA ASN A 29 -1.75 -0.65 -8.12
C ASN A 29 -0.31 -0.17 -8.01
N MET A 30 0.13 0.62 -8.99
CA MET A 30 1.52 1.09 -9.05
C MET A 30 1.71 2.26 -8.08
N GLU A 31 2.90 2.34 -7.49
CA GLU A 31 3.28 3.51 -6.70
C GLU A 31 4.65 4.06 -7.09
N ASN A 32 4.76 5.38 -6.95
CA ASN A 32 5.85 6.18 -7.49
C ASN A 32 7.24 5.76 -6.95
N PHE A 33 7.36 5.37 -5.69
CA PHE A 33 8.63 4.93 -5.12
C PHE A 33 8.92 3.45 -5.39
N ILE A 34 7.90 2.64 -5.71
CA ILE A 34 8.05 1.20 -5.94
C ILE A 34 8.64 0.93 -7.31
N THR A 35 8.20 1.69 -8.32
CA THR A 35 8.63 1.50 -9.72
C THR A 35 9.37 2.72 -10.29
N GLY A 36 9.48 3.81 -9.54
CA GLY A 36 10.41 4.90 -9.83
C GLY A 36 9.84 6.11 -10.59
N TYR A 37 8.57 6.07 -11.01
CA TYR A 37 7.89 7.23 -11.58
C TYR A 37 7.58 8.30 -10.52
N ALA A 38 7.05 9.46 -10.92
CA ALA A 38 6.60 10.52 -10.02
C ALA A 38 5.10 10.78 -10.20
N GLY A 39 4.40 11.18 -9.13
CA GLY A 39 2.97 11.49 -9.18
C GLY A 39 2.11 10.23 -9.10
N HIS A 40 1.07 10.16 -9.93
CA HIS A 40 0.05 9.10 -9.90
C HIS A 40 0.21 8.09 -11.04
N GLU A 41 -0.34 6.89 -10.84
CA GLU A 41 -0.23 5.80 -11.82
C GLU A 41 -0.91 6.17 -13.15
N HIS A 42 -2.12 6.74 -13.11
CA HIS A 42 -2.84 7.11 -14.34
C HIS A 42 -2.08 8.17 -15.16
N GLU A 43 -1.47 9.15 -14.50
CA GLU A 43 -0.59 10.16 -15.12
C GLU A 43 0.62 9.47 -15.76
N HIS A 44 1.30 8.59 -15.01
CA HIS A 44 2.45 7.86 -15.52
C HIS A 44 2.12 7.02 -16.77
N ARG A 45 1.00 6.29 -16.74
CA ARG A 45 0.51 5.49 -17.88
C ARG A 45 0.20 6.38 -19.09
N ALA A 46 -0.49 7.51 -18.89
CA ALA A 46 -0.82 8.44 -19.96
C ALA A 46 0.44 9.09 -20.57
N GLN A 47 1.40 9.49 -19.74
CA GLN A 47 2.67 10.07 -20.18
C GLN A 47 3.49 9.07 -21.00
N MET A 48 3.60 7.82 -20.51
CA MET A 48 4.23 6.73 -21.25
C MET A 48 3.56 6.50 -22.61
N ALA A 49 2.21 6.46 -22.66
CA ALA A 49 1.46 6.33 -23.91
C ALA A 49 1.72 7.51 -24.87
N SER A 50 1.80 8.74 -24.36
CA SER A 50 2.08 9.93 -25.19
C SER A 50 3.46 9.92 -25.84
N VAL A 51 4.44 9.26 -25.23
CA VAL A 51 5.83 9.20 -25.74
C VAL A 51 6.09 7.95 -26.57
N LEU A 52 5.62 6.77 -26.13
CA LEU A 52 5.84 5.48 -26.78
C LEU A 52 4.82 5.18 -27.90
N GLY A 53 3.64 5.78 -27.82
CA GLY A 53 2.41 5.32 -28.48
C GLY A 53 1.68 4.27 -27.65
N GLU A 54 0.34 4.27 -27.73
CA GLU A 54 -0.55 3.44 -26.90
C GLU A 54 -0.18 1.95 -26.92
N GLN A 55 0.03 1.38 -28.11
CA GLN A 55 0.33 -0.05 -28.25
C GLN A 55 1.59 -0.48 -27.50
N ARG A 56 2.67 0.31 -27.60
CA ARG A 56 3.95 -0.01 -26.95
C ARG A 56 3.93 0.26 -25.46
N ALA A 57 3.23 1.30 -25.02
CA ALA A 57 3.02 1.54 -23.60
C ALA A 57 2.22 0.40 -22.97
N GLN A 58 1.13 -0.02 -23.61
CA GLN A 58 0.33 -1.17 -23.18
C GLN A 58 1.18 -2.45 -23.12
N TYR A 59 1.93 -2.74 -24.19
CA TYR A 59 2.87 -3.86 -24.20
C TYR A 59 3.84 -3.81 -23.01
N PHE A 60 4.50 -2.67 -22.78
CA PHE A 60 5.45 -2.54 -21.66
C PHE A 60 4.81 -2.83 -20.31
N PHE A 61 3.64 -2.24 -20.01
CA PHE A 61 2.97 -2.46 -18.74
C PHE A 61 2.48 -3.90 -18.60
N ASP A 62 1.90 -4.52 -19.63
CA ASP A 62 1.47 -5.92 -19.57
C ASP A 62 2.64 -6.87 -19.25
N ARG A 63 3.80 -6.62 -19.86
CA ARG A 63 5.01 -7.40 -19.61
C ARG A 63 5.60 -7.10 -18.22
N LEU A 64 5.57 -5.85 -17.78
CA LEU A 64 5.99 -5.48 -16.42
C LEU A 64 5.16 -6.22 -15.37
N LEU A 65 3.82 -6.14 -15.46
CA LEU A 65 2.88 -6.82 -14.55
C LEU A 65 3.10 -8.34 -14.54
N HIS A 66 3.33 -8.94 -15.72
CA HIS A 66 3.63 -10.35 -15.83
C HIS A 66 4.90 -10.76 -15.08
N HIS A 67 5.99 -10.03 -15.26
CA HIS A 67 7.30 -10.34 -14.67
C HIS A 67 7.39 -9.95 -13.19
N PHE A 68 6.52 -9.06 -12.70
CA PHE A 68 6.53 -8.58 -11.32
C PHE A 68 6.25 -9.69 -10.31
N PHE A 69 5.33 -10.61 -10.62
CA PHE A 69 5.01 -11.75 -9.76
C PHE A 69 4.72 -13.00 -10.59
N THR A 70 5.50 -14.05 -10.37
CA THR A 70 5.46 -15.33 -11.10
C THR A 70 5.44 -16.51 -10.12
N ASP A 71 5.40 -17.73 -10.65
CA ASP A 71 5.47 -18.94 -9.83
C ASP A 71 6.76 -19.03 -8.98
N ALA A 72 7.88 -18.54 -9.51
CA ALA A 72 9.15 -18.50 -8.79
C ALA A 72 9.11 -17.53 -7.59
N ASP A 73 8.40 -16.41 -7.73
CA ASP A 73 8.20 -15.43 -6.66
C ASP A 73 7.40 -16.03 -5.51
N ALA A 74 6.31 -16.75 -5.83
CA ALA A 74 5.49 -17.46 -4.85
C ALA A 74 6.27 -18.60 -4.15
N ALA A 75 7.09 -19.35 -4.89
CA ALA A 75 7.95 -20.39 -4.33
C ALA A 75 8.97 -19.80 -3.33
N LEU A 76 9.63 -18.70 -3.69
CA LEU A 76 10.54 -18.00 -2.79
C LEU A 76 9.80 -17.48 -1.55
N PHE A 77 8.64 -16.86 -1.73
CA PHE A 77 7.82 -16.35 -0.64
C PHE A 77 7.44 -17.45 0.37
N ALA A 78 6.96 -18.60 -0.12
CA ALA A 78 6.64 -19.77 0.71
C ALA A 78 7.88 -20.32 1.43
N SER A 79 9.08 -20.20 0.86
CA SER A 79 10.34 -20.67 1.47
C SER A 79 10.71 -19.92 2.77
N PHE A 80 10.22 -18.69 2.96
CA PHE A 80 10.34 -17.94 4.22
C PHE A 80 9.28 -18.35 5.26
N GLY A 81 8.35 -19.23 4.89
CA GLY A 81 7.23 -19.67 5.73
C GLY A 81 6.06 -18.68 5.77
N LEU A 82 6.05 -17.70 4.86
CA LEU A 82 4.94 -16.77 4.67
C LEU A 82 3.77 -17.48 3.96
N ASN A 83 2.54 -17.10 4.28
CA ASN A 83 1.35 -17.85 3.89
C ASN A 83 0.20 -17.00 3.33
N CYS A 84 0.39 -15.69 3.16
CA CYS A 84 -0.64 -14.80 2.62
C CYS A 84 -0.03 -13.70 1.76
N ILE A 85 -0.55 -13.48 0.55
CA ILE A 85 -0.22 -12.34 -0.29
C ILE A 85 -1.41 -11.38 -0.29
N ARG A 86 -1.17 -10.11 0.03
CA ARG A 86 -2.12 -9.02 -0.22
C ARG A 86 -1.92 -8.54 -1.66
N ILE A 87 -3.00 -8.46 -2.43
CA ILE A 87 -2.97 -7.97 -3.82
C ILE A 87 -3.71 -6.63 -3.89
N PRO A 88 -2.99 -5.51 -3.76
CA PRO A 88 -3.51 -4.19 -4.12
C PRO A 88 -3.83 -4.13 -5.61
N PHE A 89 -5.03 -3.69 -5.97
CA PHE A 89 -5.41 -3.43 -7.35
C PHE A 89 -6.21 -2.14 -7.51
N ASN A 90 -6.00 -1.50 -8.65
CA ASN A 90 -6.65 -0.27 -9.07
C ASN A 90 -7.95 -0.59 -9.84
N TYR A 91 -9.06 0.09 -9.49
CA TYR A 91 -10.35 -0.10 -10.19
C TYR A 91 -10.25 0.11 -11.71
N ARG A 92 -9.29 0.88 -12.20
CA ARG A 92 -9.08 1.15 -13.63
C ARG A 92 -8.69 -0.07 -14.45
N HIS A 93 -8.29 -1.18 -13.81
CA HIS A 93 -8.18 -2.47 -14.51
C HIS A 93 -9.53 -3.07 -14.89
N PHE A 94 -10.61 -2.64 -14.25
CA PHE A 94 -11.95 -3.24 -14.36
C PHE A 94 -12.97 -2.28 -14.93
N ILE A 95 -12.89 -1.00 -14.60
CA ILE A 95 -13.88 0.01 -14.97
C ILE A 95 -13.20 1.12 -15.78
N ASP A 96 -13.86 1.54 -16.87
CA ASP A 96 -13.56 2.79 -17.55
C ASP A 96 -14.47 3.89 -16.97
N ASP A 97 -13.90 5.03 -16.58
CA ASP A 97 -14.68 6.14 -16.04
C ASP A 97 -15.69 6.73 -17.04
N LEU A 98 -15.40 6.60 -18.35
CA LEU A 98 -16.28 7.06 -19.43
C LEU A 98 -17.35 6.04 -19.82
N ASP A 99 -17.17 4.77 -19.47
CA ASP A 99 -18.19 3.72 -19.62
C ASP A 99 -18.23 2.80 -18.38
N PRO A 100 -18.72 3.33 -17.24
CA PRO A 100 -18.70 2.60 -15.97
C PRO A 100 -19.70 1.44 -15.92
N SER A 101 -20.55 1.31 -16.96
CA SER A 101 -21.52 0.22 -17.07
C SER A 101 -20.87 -1.12 -17.41
N GLN A 102 -19.68 -1.09 -18.02
CA GLN A 102 -18.97 -2.27 -18.48
C GLN A 102 -17.83 -2.63 -17.51
N ILE A 103 -17.82 -3.87 -17.06
CA ILE A 103 -16.70 -4.43 -16.28
C ILE A 103 -15.81 -5.23 -17.22
N LYS A 104 -14.54 -4.83 -17.29
CA LYS A 104 -13.52 -5.39 -18.17
C LYS A 104 -13.05 -6.77 -17.69
N PRO A 105 -13.20 -7.83 -18.50
CA PRO A 105 -12.74 -9.18 -18.14
C PRO A 105 -11.22 -9.26 -17.93
N GLU A 106 -10.44 -8.37 -18.55
CA GLU A 106 -8.98 -8.34 -18.49
C GLU A 106 -8.48 -8.10 -17.06
N GLY A 107 -9.17 -7.27 -16.26
CA GLY A 107 -8.84 -7.06 -14.85
C GLY A 107 -8.92 -8.36 -14.03
N PHE A 108 -9.93 -9.19 -14.29
CA PHE A 108 -10.08 -10.48 -13.62
C PHE A 108 -8.98 -11.45 -14.03
N ALA A 109 -8.57 -11.46 -15.30
CA ALA A 109 -7.49 -12.34 -15.75
C ALA A 109 -6.16 -12.09 -15.01
N LEU A 110 -5.89 -10.83 -14.64
CA LEU A 110 -4.72 -10.46 -13.84
C LEU A 110 -4.80 -11.03 -12.42
N LEU A 111 -5.95 -10.87 -11.75
CA LEU A 111 -6.18 -11.44 -10.41
C LEU A 111 -6.20 -12.97 -10.42
N ASP A 112 -6.87 -13.59 -11.39
CA ASP A 112 -6.97 -15.04 -11.56
C ASP A 112 -5.58 -15.66 -11.66
N ARG A 113 -4.68 -15.06 -12.44
CA ARG A 113 -3.29 -15.52 -12.55
C ARG A 113 -2.57 -15.52 -11.21
N CYS A 114 -2.71 -14.45 -10.42
CA CYS A 114 -2.07 -14.35 -9.11
C CYS A 114 -2.65 -15.33 -8.10
N ILE A 115 -3.98 -15.49 -8.09
CA ILE A 115 -4.69 -16.45 -7.24
C ILE A 115 -4.26 -17.89 -7.60
N GLU A 116 -4.17 -18.22 -8.88
CA GLU A 116 -3.73 -19.54 -9.34
C GLU A 116 -2.28 -19.83 -8.92
N ILE A 117 -1.37 -18.87 -9.11
CA ILE A 117 0.02 -18.95 -8.63
C ILE A 117 0.04 -19.20 -7.12
N CYS A 118 -0.65 -18.38 -6.33
CA CYS A 118 -0.65 -18.52 -4.87
C CYS A 118 -1.23 -19.87 -4.42
N GLY A 119 -2.30 -20.34 -5.08
CA GLY A 119 -2.95 -21.61 -4.80
C GLY A 119 -2.02 -22.81 -4.97
N ARG A 120 -1.16 -22.82 -6.01
CA ARG A 120 -0.15 -23.89 -6.21
C ARG A 120 0.87 -23.99 -5.08
N HIS A 121 1.09 -22.89 -4.35
CA HIS A 121 2.07 -22.78 -3.26
C HIS A 121 1.43 -22.77 -1.87
N ASN A 122 0.12 -23.04 -1.75
CA ASN A 122 -0.65 -22.97 -0.49
C ASN A 122 -0.57 -21.59 0.20
N ILE A 123 -0.55 -20.53 -0.61
CA ILE A 123 -0.55 -19.14 -0.15
C ILE A 123 -1.98 -18.60 -0.28
N TYR A 124 -2.52 -18.05 0.80
CA TYR A 124 -3.78 -17.32 0.77
C TYR A 124 -3.64 -15.98 0.05
N VAL A 125 -4.74 -15.45 -0.46
CA VAL A 125 -4.81 -14.13 -1.09
C VAL A 125 -5.83 -13.25 -0.38
N ILE A 126 -5.46 -12.01 -0.08
CA ILE A 126 -6.41 -10.94 0.25
C ILE A 126 -6.50 -10.01 -0.96
N LEU A 127 -7.69 -9.87 -1.53
CA LEU A 127 -7.96 -8.96 -2.64
C LEU A 127 -8.24 -7.57 -2.07
N ASP A 128 -7.42 -6.59 -2.42
CA ASP A 128 -7.47 -5.24 -1.89
C ASP A 128 -7.76 -4.21 -2.98
N LEU A 129 -8.97 -3.61 -2.91
CA LEU A 129 -9.33 -2.53 -3.81
C LEU A 129 -8.66 -1.24 -3.31
N HIS A 130 -7.50 -0.98 -3.92
CA HIS A 130 -6.53 -0.03 -3.41
C HIS A 130 -6.74 1.39 -3.92
N ALA A 131 -7.36 1.52 -5.10
CA ALA A 131 -7.84 2.78 -5.66
C ALA A 131 -9.27 2.61 -6.16
N VAL A 132 -10.11 3.63 -5.90
CA VAL A 132 -11.52 3.67 -6.29
C VAL A 132 -11.83 4.95 -7.08
N PRO A 133 -12.96 5.01 -7.81
CA PRO A 133 -13.39 6.24 -8.49
C PRO A 133 -13.36 7.45 -7.56
N GLY A 134 -12.69 8.52 -8.01
CA GLY A 134 -12.57 9.77 -7.26
C GLY A 134 -11.61 9.77 -6.06
N GLY A 135 -10.95 8.66 -5.73
CA GLY A 135 -9.99 8.52 -4.63
C GLY A 135 -10.63 8.57 -3.24
N GLN A 136 -10.36 7.55 -2.42
CA GLN A 136 -10.85 7.42 -1.05
C GLN A 136 -10.00 8.18 -0.02
N ASN A 137 -8.82 8.66 -0.42
CA ASN A 137 -7.94 9.51 0.36
C ASN A 137 -7.27 10.56 -0.54
N GLN A 138 -6.29 11.30 -0.02
CA GLN A 138 -5.67 12.43 -0.72
C GLN A 138 -4.25 12.11 -1.21
N ASP A 139 -3.88 10.82 -1.22
CA ASP A 139 -2.53 10.34 -1.51
C ASP A 139 -2.43 9.67 -2.89
N TRP A 140 -1.19 9.57 -3.40
CA TRP A 140 -0.91 9.12 -4.77
C TRP A 140 -1.41 7.70 -5.04
N HIS A 141 -1.40 6.85 -4.02
CA HIS A 141 -1.77 5.44 -4.13
C HIS A 141 -3.29 5.22 -4.27
N SER A 142 -4.12 6.25 -4.02
CA SER A 142 -5.54 6.27 -4.42
C SER A 142 -5.77 6.66 -5.88
N ASP A 143 -4.69 7.05 -6.58
CA ASP A 143 -4.63 7.32 -8.02
C ASP A 143 -5.68 8.33 -8.53
N SER A 144 -6.09 9.30 -7.72
CA SER A 144 -7.12 10.27 -8.13
C SER A 144 -6.57 11.47 -8.90
N GLY A 145 -5.29 11.81 -8.75
CA GLY A 145 -4.72 13.07 -9.26
C GLY A 145 -5.20 14.30 -8.48
N LEU A 146 -5.96 14.11 -7.39
CA LEU A 146 -6.62 15.17 -6.65
C LEU A 146 -6.14 15.22 -5.20
N ALA A 147 -5.94 16.44 -4.69
CA ALA A 147 -5.59 16.68 -3.28
C ALA A 147 -6.81 16.56 -2.33
N ARG A 148 -7.84 15.83 -2.78
CA ARG A 148 -9.15 15.71 -2.14
C ARG A 148 -9.77 14.37 -2.53
N ALA A 149 -10.33 13.69 -1.54
CA ALA A 149 -10.99 12.40 -1.71
C ALA A 149 -12.45 12.60 -2.14
N THR A 150 -12.69 12.67 -3.45
CA THR A 150 -14.05 12.94 -3.99
C THR A 150 -14.98 11.73 -3.91
N PHE A 151 -14.44 10.53 -3.61
CA PHE A 151 -15.22 9.34 -3.29
C PHE A 151 -16.27 9.60 -2.20
N TRP A 152 -15.95 10.42 -1.20
CA TRP A 152 -16.87 10.73 -0.09
C TRP A 152 -17.99 11.70 -0.47
N GLU A 153 -17.94 12.32 -1.65
CA GLU A 153 -18.86 13.39 -2.06
C GLU A 153 -19.87 12.93 -3.11
N PHE A 154 -19.45 12.01 -3.97
CA PHE A 154 -20.27 11.52 -5.06
C PHE A 154 -20.72 10.10 -4.77
N LYS A 155 -22.03 9.92 -4.57
CA LYS A 155 -22.64 8.59 -4.39
C LYS A 155 -22.33 7.67 -5.57
N ASP A 156 -22.27 8.22 -6.78
CA ASP A 156 -21.90 7.47 -7.99
C ASP A 156 -20.53 6.79 -7.88
N HIS A 157 -19.51 7.48 -7.36
CA HIS A 157 -18.19 6.85 -7.11
C HIS A 157 -18.28 5.68 -6.13
N GLN A 158 -19.06 5.83 -5.06
CA GLN A 158 -19.31 4.79 -4.07
C GLN A 158 -20.06 3.59 -4.66
N ASP A 159 -21.05 3.86 -5.51
CA ASP A 159 -21.88 2.84 -6.15
C ASP A 159 -21.06 2.01 -7.15
N ARG A 160 -20.19 2.65 -7.95
CA ARG A 160 -19.28 1.96 -8.88
C ARG A 160 -18.29 1.04 -8.16
N ALA A 161 -17.77 1.46 -7.01
CA ALA A 161 -16.91 0.60 -6.19
C ALA A 161 -17.68 -0.62 -5.66
N ILE A 162 -18.94 -0.45 -5.22
CA ILE A 162 -19.80 -1.56 -4.80
C ILE A 162 -20.14 -2.49 -5.98
N GLN A 163 -20.46 -1.94 -7.14
CA GLN A 163 -20.73 -2.70 -8.37
C GLN A 163 -19.53 -3.58 -8.76
N LEU A 164 -18.31 -3.04 -8.67
CA LEU A 164 -17.09 -3.82 -8.89
C LEU A 164 -16.97 -4.95 -7.87
N TRP A 165 -17.25 -4.67 -6.59
CA TRP A 165 -17.21 -5.67 -5.53
C TRP A 165 -18.24 -6.78 -5.69
N GLU A 166 -19.45 -6.48 -6.17
CA GLU A 166 -20.46 -7.51 -6.51
C GLU A 166 -19.92 -8.44 -7.60
N ALA A 167 -19.25 -7.89 -8.62
CA ALA A 167 -18.65 -8.70 -9.69
C ALA A 167 -17.44 -9.53 -9.23
N LEU A 168 -16.58 -8.96 -8.38
CA LEU A 168 -15.46 -9.67 -7.73
C LEU A 168 -15.98 -10.81 -6.83
N ALA A 169 -16.98 -10.53 -6.00
CA ALA A 169 -17.63 -11.52 -5.15
C ALA A 169 -18.24 -12.64 -6.00
N ALA A 170 -18.95 -12.32 -7.09
CA ALA A 170 -19.52 -13.33 -7.99
C ALA A 170 -18.43 -14.20 -8.65
N ARG A 171 -17.27 -13.62 -8.99
CA ARG A 171 -16.16 -14.35 -9.62
C ARG A 171 -15.45 -15.28 -8.64
N TYR A 172 -15.26 -14.84 -7.40
CA TYR A 172 -14.38 -15.51 -6.42
C TYR A 172 -15.13 -16.27 -5.32
N ALA A 173 -16.46 -16.18 -5.25
CA ALA A 173 -17.28 -16.96 -4.32
C ALA A 173 -16.88 -18.45 -4.31
N GLY A 174 -16.68 -18.98 -3.11
CA GLY A 174 -16.29 -20.38 -2.90
C GLY A 174 -14.82 -20.73 -3.21
N ASN A 175 -13.98 -19.79 -3.65
CA ASN A 175 -12.55 -20.06 -3.88
C ASN A 175 -11.74 -20.01 -2.58
N PRO A 176 -11.28 -21.16 -2.03
CA PRO A 176 -10.63 -21.19 -0.71
C PRO A 176 -9.23 -20.56 -0.68
N VAL A 177 -8.63 -20.25 -1.84
CA VAL A 177 -7.35 -19.52 -1.90
C VAL A 177 -7.54 -18.07 -1.47
N VAL A 178 -8.72 -17.49 -1.76
CA VAL A 178 -9.04 -16.14 -1.31
C VAL A 178 -9.40 -16.21 0.18
N ALA A 179 -8.59 -15.57 1.03
CA ALA A 179 -8.88 -15.45 2.46
C ALA A 179 -10.00 -14.43 2.71
N GLY A 180 -10.12 -13.42 1.85
CA GLY A 180 -11.20 -12.45 1.90
C GLY A 180 -10.91 -11.20 1.07
N TYR A 181 -11.79 -10.22 1.26
CA TYR A 181 -11.84 -8.98 0.51
C TYR A 181 -11.51 -7.80 1.42
N ASN A 182 -10.60 -6.94 1.01
CA ASN A 182 -10.33 -5.64 1.63
C ASN A 182 -11.02 -4.55 0.78
N PRO A 183 -12.26 -4.14 1.14
CA PRO A 183 -13.10 -3.38 0.22
C PRO A 183 -12.59 -2.00 -0.15
N LEU A 184 -11.76 -1.42 0.73
CA LEU A 184 -11.27 -0.06 0.58
C LEU A 184 -9.98 0.11 1.38
N ASN A 185 -8.88 0.39 0.69
CA ASN A 185 -7.60 0.71 1.32
C ASN A 185 -7.59 2.13 1.90
N GLU A 186 -7.06 2.30 3.11
CA GLU A 186 -6.71 3.59 3.72
C GLU A 186 -7.72 4.73 3.48
N PRO A 187 -9.00 4.58 3.82
CA PRO A 187 -9.96 5.66 3.68
C PRO A 187 -9.57 6.86 4.56
N ALA A 188 -9.81 8.07 4.03
CA ALA A 188 -9.63 9.32 4.75
C ALA A 188 -10.85 10.22 4.55
N ASP A 189 -11.96 9.79 5.14
CA ASP A 189 -13.25 10.48 5.16
C ASP A 189 -13.22 11.66 6.14
N PRO A 190 -13.40 12.90 5.66
CA PRO A 190 -13.38 14.08 6.51
C PRO A 190 -14.68 14.31 7.30
N THR A 191 -15.73 13.52 7.07
CA THR A 191 -17.05 13.80 7.66
C THR A 191 -17.15 13.38 9.12
N LEU A 192 -17.77 14.25 9.91
CA LEU A 192 -17.93 14.05 11.36
C LEU A 192 -19.18 13.25 11.68
N ASP A 193 -19.06 12.33 12.62
CA ASP A 193 -20.20 11.70 13.29
C ASP A 193 -20.84 12.68 14.32
N ALA A 194 -21.88 12.22 15.02
CA ALA A 194 -22.55 13.03 16.04
C ALA A 194 -21.66 13.37 17.26
N LYS A 195 -20.54 12.65 17.45
CA LYS A 195 -19.56 12.84 18.53
C LYS A 195 -18.34 13.67 18.08
N GLY A 196 -18.27 14.07 16.82
CA GLY A 196 -17.15 14.83 16.26
C GLY A 196 -15.94 13.97 15.86
N ASN A 197 -16.10 12.66 15.67
CA ASN A 197 -15.07 11.80 15.07
C ASN A 197 -15.21 11.78 13.55
N HIS A 198 -14.08 11.76 12.84
CA HIS A 198 -14.08 11.69 11.38
C HIS A 198 -14.33 10.24 10.94
N GLY A 199 -15.14 10.02 9.89
CA GLY A 199 -15.42 8.69 9.33
C GLY A 199 -16.90 8.32 9.21
N ALA A 200 -17.82 9.27 9.36
CA ALA A 200 -19.25 8.97 9.35
C ALA A 200 -19.74 8.37 8.01
N ARG A 201 -19.26 8.88 6.88
CA ARG A 201 -19.59 8.33 5.56
C ARG A 201 -18.87 7.01 5.29
N LEU A 202 -17.67 6.81 5.83
CA LEU A 202 -16.98 5.52 5.76
C LEU A 202 -17.81 4.40 6.38
N VAL A 203 -18.28 4.59 7.62
CA VAL A 203 -19.09 3.59 8.32
C VAL A 203 -20.40 3.30 7.56
N ALA A 204 -21.07 4.35 7.07
CA ALA A 204 -22.28 4.20 6.28
C ALA A 204 -22.04 3.50 4.93
N TRP A 205 -20.87 3.71 4.31
CA TRP A 205 -20.49 3.03 3.08
C TRP A 205 -20.18 1.55 3.33
N TYR A 206 -19.45 1.21 4.39
CA TYR A 206 -19.18 -0.19 4.75
C TYR A 206 -20.44 -1.00 5.03
N ASP A 207 -21.46 -0.41 5.69
CA ASP A 207 -22.76 -1.08 5.87
C ASP A 207 -23.43 -1.42 4.53
N ARG A 208 -23.32 -0.54 3.53
CA ARG A 208 -23.87 -0.78 2.19
C ARG A 208 -23.04 -1.80 1.40
N ALA A 209 -21.71 -1.67 1.45
CA ALA A 209 -20.80 -2.54 0.74
C ALA A 209 -20.85 -3.98 1.27
N GLU A 210 -20.91 -4.15 2.60
CA GLU A 210 -21.05 -5.46 3.23
C GLU A 210 -22.32 -6.17 2.77
N LYS A 211 -23.48 -5.49 2.82
CA LYS A 211 -24.76 -6.07 2.38
C LYS A 211 -24.73 -6.49 0.92
N ALA A 212 -24.17 -5.66 0.04
CA ALA A 212 -24.07 -5.94 -1.39
C ALA A 212 -23.14 -7.12 -1.67
N ILE A 213 -21.94 -7.12 -1.08
CA ILE A 213 -20.97 -8.22 -1.21
C ILE A 213 -21.57 -9.52 -0.68
N ARG A 214 -22.17 -9.52 0.52
CA ARG A 214 -22.73 -10.71 1.17
C ARG A 214 -23.96 -11.27 0.50
N ALA A 215 -24.72 -10.45 -0.22
CA ALA A 215 -25.82 -10.93 -1.05
C ALA A 215 -25.33 -11.83 -2.20
N VAL A 216 -24.08 -11.67 -2.62
CA VAL A 216 -23.43 -12.47 -3.68
C VAL A 216 -22.53 -13.55 -3.09
N ASP A 217 -21.73 -13.22 -2.09
CA ASP A 217 -20.74 -14.08 -1.44
C ASP A 217 -20.83 -13.97 0.09
N PRO A 218 -21.61 -14.86 0.74
CA PRO A 218 -21.86 -14.80 2.17
C PRO A 218 -20.65 -15.24 3.02
N ASP A 219 -19.65 -15.91 2.44
CA ASP A 219 -18.72 -16.73 3.20
C ASP A 219 -17.29 -16.16 3.31
N HIS A 220 -16.78 -15.44 2.31
CA HIS A 220 -15.43 -14.85 2.38
C HIS A 220 -15.31 -13.76 3.42
N MET A 221 -14.24 -13.68 4.21
CA MET A 221 -14.10 -12.60 5.21
C MET A 221 -14.01 -11.21 4.56
N LEU A 222 -14.45 -10.17 5.27
CA LEU A 222 -14.10 -8.78 4.94
C LEU A 222 -12.93 -8.31 5.80
N PHE A 223 -12.02 -7.55 5.23
CA PHE A 223 -10.92 -6.87 5.90
C PHE A 223 -11.16 -5.36 5.79
N LEU A 224 -11.63 -4.71 6.86
CA LEU A 224 -12.06 -3.31 6.81
C LEU A 224 -11.02 -2.38 7.43
N ASP A 225 -10.48 -1.49 6.61
CA ASP A 225 -9.56 -0.45 7.07
C ASP A 225 -10.28 0.60 7.91
N GLY A 226 -9.61 1.05 8.97
CA GLY A 226 -10.04 2.22 9.75
C GLY A 226 -9.95 3.51 8.94
N ASN A 227 -10.57 4.57 9.44
CA ASN A 227 -10.45 5.89 8.83
C ASN A 227 -9.05 6.48 9.05
N THR A 228 -8.76 7.60 8.38
CA THR A 228 -7.50 8.33 8.48
C THR A 228 -6.32 7.41 8.19
N TYR A 229 -6.33 6.79 7.01
CA TYR A 229 -5.28 5.86 6.55
C TYR A 229 -5.13 4.66 7.51
N ALA A 230 -6.25 4.00 7.84
CA ALA A 230 -6.30 2.83 8.73
C ALA A 230 -5.75 3.06 10.15
N MET A 231 -5.72 4.31 10.64
CA MET A 231 -5.18 4.66 11.96
C MET A 231 -6.25 5.09 12.99
N ASP A 232 -7.51 5.20 12.62
CA ASP A 232 -8.58 5.72 13.47
C ASP A 232 -9.90 4.95 13.33
N PHE A 233 -10.36 4.38 14.44
CA PHE A 233 -11.59 3.59 14.54
C PHE A 233 -12.67 4.25 15.40
N ARG A 234 -12.49 5.50 15.85
CA ARG A 234 -13.44 6.13 16.79
C ARG A 234 -14.86 6.25 16.22
N ALA A 235 -15.00 6.47 14.92
CA ALA A 235 -16.31 6.51 14.26
C ALA A 235 -17.04 5.14 14.24
N PHE A 236 -16.33 4.04 14.50
CA PHE A 236 -16.87 2.68 14.50
C PHE A 236 -17.41 2.26 15.88
N GLU A 237 -17.06 2.98 16.96
CA GLU A 237 -17.34 2.57 18.34
C GLU A 237 -18.84 2.42 18.67
N ASP A 238 -19.72 3.16 17.98
CA ASP A 238 -21.17 3.09 18.16
C ASP A 238 -21.88 2.14 17.19
N THR A 239 -21.13 1.49 16.30
CA THR A 239 -21.68 0.58 15.30
C THR A 239 -21.30 -0.86 15.68
N PRO A 240 -22.27 -1.80 15.74
CA PRO A 240 -21.95 -3.21 15.95
C PRO A 240 -20.95 -3.68 14.88
N PRO A 241 -19.94 -4.48 15.25
CA PRO A 241 -19.00 -4.98 14.27
C PRO A 241 -19.72 -5.86 13.23
N LEU A 242 -19.35 -5.69 11.96
CA LEU A 242 -19.90 -6.50 10.88
C LEU A 242 -19.56 -8.00 11.05
N PRO A 243 -20.43 -8.91 10.60
CA PRO A 243 -20.20 -10.34 10.72
C PRO A 243 -19.05 -10.80 9.82
N ASN A 244 -18.33 -11.84 10.24
CA ASN A 244 -17.23 -12.45 9.48
C ASN A 244 -16.22 -11.41 8.94
N THR A 245 -15.85 -10.46 9.79
CA THR A 245 -15.06 -9.28 9.44
C THR A 245 -13.85 -9.12 10.35
N VAL A 246 -12.72 -8.81 9.73
CA VAL A 246 -11.44 -8.46 10.33
C VAL A 246 -11.24 -6.96 10.16
N TYR A 247 -10.79 -6.26 11.19
CA TYR A 247 -10.50 -4.83 11.07
C TYR A 247 -9.00 -4.60 10.89
N SER A 248 -8.66 -3.76 9.92
CA SER A 248 -7.33 -3.58 9.38
C SER A 248 -6.69 -2.28 9.87
N ILE A 249 -5.61 -2.37 10.63
CA ILE A 249 -4.77 -1.22 10.99
C ILE A 249 -3.61 -1.10 10.02
N HIS A 250 -3.11 0.11 9.80
CA HIS A 250 -1.77 0.32 9.23
C HIS A 250 -0.83 0.91 10.30
N ASP A 251 0.30 0.24 10.52
CA ASP A 251 1.20 0.49 11.64
C ASP A 251 2.61 0.92 11.24
N TYR A 252 2.70 1.96 10.42
CA TYR A 252 3.97 2.62 10.16
C TYR A 252 4.50 3.39 11.38
N SER A 253 5.82 3.33 11.56
CA SER A 253 6.56 4.06 12.59
C SER A 253 7.53 5.06 11.96
N TRP A 254 7.59 6.27 12.51
CA TRP A 254 8.54 7.30 12.07
C TRP A 254 10.00 6.84 12.16
N TYR A 255 10.35 5.96 13.09
CA TYR A 255 11.70 5.41 13.20
C TYR A 255 12.10 4.52 12.00
N GLY A 256 11.12 4.10 11.19
CA GLY A 256 11.34 3.30 9.99
C GLY A 256 11.67 4.13 8.75
N PHE A 257 11.47 5.45 8.79
CA PHE A 257 11.65 6.32 7.63
C PHE A 257 13.04 6.95 7.60
N PRO A 258 13.58 7.19 6.39
CA PRO A 258 14.89 7.78 6.27
C PRO A 258 14.80 9.29 6.65
N GLY A 259 15.85 9.82 7.28
CA GLY A 259 15.89 11.21 7.76
C GLY A 259 15.18 11.46 9.09
N MET A 260 14.60 10.42 9.69
CA MET A 260 14.01 10.45 11.03
C MET A 260 14.99 9.92 12.09
N GLU A 261 14.62 10.08 13.36
CA GLU A 261 15.34 9.50 14.50
C GLU A 261 15.50 7.98 14.29
N GLN A 262 16.69 7.45 14.56
CA GLN A 262 16.95 6.00 14.44
C GLN A 262 16.42 5.24 15.67
N TYR A 263 15.84 4.07 15.41
CA TYR A 263 15.46 3.15 16.48
C TYR A 263 16.71 2.49 17.08
N THR A 264 16.90 2.68 18.38
CA THR A 264 18.00 2.08 19.16
C THR A 264 17.50 1.19 20.29
N GLY A 265 16.18 1.01 20.41
CA GLY A 265 15.56 0.09 21.36
C GLY A 265 15.51 0.62 22.79
N THR A 266 15.56 1.93 22.99
CA THR A 266 15.36 2.52 24.32
C THR A 266 13.95 2.28 24.84
N GLU A 267 13.76 2.24 26.16
CA GLU A 267 12.44 2.05 26.75
C GLU A 267 11.46 3.17 26.35
N ALA A 268 11.94 4.41 26.18
CA ALA A 268 11.12 5.51 25.68
C ALA A 268 10.60 5.27 24.26
N GLN A 269 11.45 4.75 23.37
CA GLN A 269 11.04 4.41 22.00
C GLN A 269 10.05 3.23 21.99
N LYS A 270 10.29 2.19 22.79
CA LYS A 270 9.36 1.04 22.93
C LYS A 270 8.00 1.46 23.47
N GLU A 271 7.98 2.31 24.50
CA GLU A 271 6.75 2.85 25.08
C GLU A 271 5.97 3.70 24.06
N GLN A 272 6.68 4.51 23.27
CA GLN A 272 6.06 5.28 22.19
C GLN A 272 5.44 4.38 21.12
N LEU A 273 6.15 3.32 20.69
CA LEU A 273 5.61 2.34 19.74
C LEU A 273 4.37 1.65 20.30
N ARG A 274 4.45 1.15 21.53
CA ARG A 274 3.33 0.45 22.20
C ARG A 274 2.11 1.34 22.32
N ARG A 275 2.27 2.58 22.81
CA ARG A 275 1.16 3.55 22.91
C ARG A 275 0.51 3.84 21.55
N GLY A 276 1.33 3.98 20.50
CA GLY A 276 0.83 4.21 19.13
C GLY A 276 0.02 3.03 18.59
N PHE A 277 0.52 1.81 18.81
CA PHE A 277 -0.12 0.56 18.43
C PHE A 277 -1.42 0.31 19.21
N GLU A 278 -1.40 0.41 20.54
CA GLU A 278 -2.56 0.17 21.41
C GLU A 278 -3.74 1.09 21.10
N ARG A 279 -3.45 2.36 20.77
CA ARG A 279 -4.47 3.32 20.31
C ARG A 279 -5.21 2.82 19.07
N LYS A 280 -4.51 2.20 18.11
CA LYS A 280 -5.10 1.74 16.83
C LYS A 280 -5.98 0.50 17.02
N ILE A 281 -5.65 -0.36 17.98
CA ILE A 281 -6.38 -1.62 18.22
C ILE A 281 -7.44 -1.54 19.31
N THR A 282 -7.65 -0.36 19.92
CA THR A 282 -8.57 -0.16 21.04
C THR A 282 -9.99 -0.63 20.71
N PHE A 283 -10.51 -0.24 19.54
CA PHE A 283 -11.83 -0.67 19.07
C PHE A 283 -11.93 -2.19 18.96
N MET A 284 -10.97 -2.83 18.31
CA MET A 284 -11.02 -4.27 18.04
C MET A 284 -10.95 -5.10 19.31
N ARG A 285 -10.11 -4.69 20.27
CA ARG A 285 -10.06 -5.31 21.60
C ARG A 285 -11.40 -5.18 22.32
N ALA A 286 -12.01 -4.00 22.30
CA ALA A 286 -13.30 -3.76 22.94
C ALA A 286 -14.45 -4.55 22.27
N ALA A 287 -14.43 -4.65 20.94
CA ALA A 287 -15.45 -5.36 20.15
C ALA A 287 -15.22 -6.88 20.09
N GLY A 288 -14.06 -7.39 20.51
CA GLY A 288 -13.73 -8.81 20.48
C GLY A 288 -13.58 -9.38 19.07
N VAL A 289 -13.11 -8.57 18.12
CA VAL A 289 -12.97 -8.91 16.69
C VAL A 289 -11.50 -9.10 16.31
N PRO A 290 -11.19 -9.88 15.25
CA PRO A 290 -9.82 -10.10 14.84
C PRO A 290 -9.22 -8.84 14.23
N ILE A 291 -7.90 -8.71 14.37
CA ILE A 291 -7.11 -7.61 13.83
C ILE A 291 -6.19 -8.14 12.74
N TRP A 292 -6.11 -7.38 11.65
CA TRP A 292 -5.07 -7.52 10.64
C TRP A 292 -4.25 -6.22 10.60
N ASN A 293 -2.93 -6.33 10.53
CA ASN A 293 -2.09 -5.19 10.16
C ASN A 293 -1.83 -5.25 8.65
N GLY A 294 -2.58 -4.47 7.88
CA GLY A 294 -2.56 -4.48 6.41
C GLY A 294 -1.26 -3.94 5.82
N GLU A 295 -0.62 -3.01 6.53
CA GLU A 295 0.64 -2.39 6.13
C GLU A 295 1.49 -1.90 7.30
N PHE A 296 2.78 -2.17 7.20
CA PHE A 296 3.84 -1.65 8.05
C PHE A 296 5.17 -1.97 7.38
N GLY A 297 6.26 -1.41 7.90
CA GLY A 297 7.61 -1.72 7.44
C GLY A 297 8.51 -0.49 7.44
N PRO A 298 9.84 -0.69 7.53
CA PRO A 298 10.81 0.38 7.39
C PRO A 298 11.29 0.52 5.93
N VAL A 299 11.77 1.72 5.58
CA VAL A 299 12.43 2.01 4.30
C VAL A 299 13.94 1.90 4.48
N TYR A 300 14.60 1.00 3.77
CA TYR A 300 16.03 0.73 3.90
C TYR A 300 16.90 1.73 3.12
N GLN A 301 18.11 1.96 3.64
CA GLN A 301 19.14 2.77 3.02
C GLN A 301 19.98 1.90 2.09
N ASP A 302 20.47 2.53 1.04
CA ASP A 302 21.33 1.93 0.04
C ASP A 302 22.80 2.23 0.39
N PRO A 303 23.63 1.20 0.68
CA PRO A 303 25.06 1.37 0.94
C PRO A 303 25.84 2.14 -0.14
N ASP A 304 25.46 2.04 -1.42
CA ASP A 304 26.16 2.72 -2.51
C ASP A 304 25.81 4.22 -2.58
N ARG A 305 24.58 4.57 -2.18
CA ARG A 305 24.09 5.96 -2.16
C ARG A 305 24.43 6.66 -0.86
N ASP A 306 24.21 5.97 0.26
CA ASP A 306 24.18 6.55 1.60
C ASP A 306 25.49 6.31 2.37
N GLY A 307 26.40 5.51 1.81
CA GLY A 307 27.65 5.09 2.43
C GLY A 307 27.48 3.84 3.30
N VAL A 308 28.36 2.86 3.13
CA VAL A 308 28.26 1.51 3.71
C VAL A 308 28.04 1.54 5.23
N GLU A 309 28.85 2.29 5.97
CA GLU A 309 28.77 2.33 7.43
C GLU A 309 27.43 2.93 7.92
N ALA A 310 27.04 4.08 7.36
CA ALA A 310 25.81 4.77 7.73
C ALA A 310 24.56 3.94 7.35
N ALA A 311 24.55 3.38 6.15
CA ALA A 311 23.47 2.51 5.67
C ALA A 311 23.32 1.27 6.55
N ASN A 312 24.43 0.61 6.89
CA ASN A 312 24.40 -0.58 7.74
C ASN A 312 23.88 -0.26 9.14
N ALA A 313 24.34 0.83 9.75
CA ALA A 313 23.87 1.26 11.07
C ALA A 313 22.36 1.57 11.07
N ALA A 314 21.88 2.34 10.09
CA ALA A 314 20.47 2.66 9.97
C ALA A 314 19.61 1.42 9.69
N ASN A 315 20.06 0.53 8.80
CA ASN A 315 19.35 -0.69 8.46
C ASN A 315 19.29 -1.66 9.64
N ALA A 316 20.34 -1.76 10.46
CA ALA A 316 20.30 -2.53 11.70
C ALA A 316 19.20 -2.03 12.66
N GLY A 317 19.09 -0.71 12.84
CA GLY A 317 18.01 -0.11 13.63
C GLY A 317 16.62 -0.39 13.05
N ARG A 318 16.47 -0.40 11.72
CA ARG A 318 15.21 -0.73 11.03
C ARG A 318 14.80 -2.18 11.19
N TYR A 319 15.75 -3.12 11.13
CA TYR A 319 15.45 -4.52 11.42
C TYR A 319 15.05 -4.71 12.89
N ALA A 320 15.73 -4.05 13.84
CA ALA A 320 15.37 -4.10 15.25
C ALA A 320 13.98 -3.50 15.53
N LEU A 321 13.62 -2.41 14.83
CA LEU A 321 12.28 -1.83 14.88
C LEU A 321 11.23 -2.82 14.39
N LEU A 322 11.49 -3.44 13.23
CA LEU A 322 10.59 -4.43 12.64
C LEU A 322 10.37 -5.62 13.58
N GLU A 323 11.43 -6.14 14.18
CA GLU A 323 11.34 -7.22 15.18
C GLU A 323 10.54 -6.81 16.42
N GLN A 324 10.68 -5.57 16.89
CA GLN A 324 9.88 -5.03 17.99
C GLN A 324 8.38 -4.97 17.63
N GLN A 325 8.04 -4.53 16.42
CA GLN A 325 6.64 -4.48 15.96
C GLN A 325 6.04 -5.87 15.81
N LEU A 326 6.78 -6.80 15.18
CA LEU A 326 6.36 -8.19 15.05
C LEU A 326 6.15 -8.86 16.42
N ALA A 327 6.98 -8.53 17.42
CA ALA A 327 6.77 -9.02 18.79
C ALA A 327 5.44 -8.54 19.38
N MET A 328 5.09 -7.26 19.22
CA MET A 328 3.80 -6.72 19.67
C MET A 328 2.62 -7.39 18.94
N TYR A 329 2.76 -7.68 17.64
CA TYR A 329 1.70 -8.37 16.88
C TYR A 329 1.52 -9.81 17.35
N ARG A 330 2.61 -10.51 17.70
CA ARG A 330 2.52 -11.86 18.26
C ARG A 330 1.83 -11.88 19.63
N GLU A 331 2.09 -10.91 20.50
CA GLU A 331 1.42 -10.78 21.81
C GLU A 331 -0.10 -10.75 21.67
N GLU A 332 -0.60 -10.10 20.60
CA GLU A 332 -2.03 -9.93 20.32
C GLU A 332 -2.60 -10.96 19.34
N GLY A 333 -1.78 -11.88 18.80
CA GLY A 333 -2.22 -12.84 17.79
C GLY A 333 -2.64 -12.20 16.45
N ILE A 334 -2.00 -11.09 16.08
CA ILE A 334 -2.35 -10.29 14.89
C ILE A 334 -1.76 -10.92 13.64
N SER A 335 -2.61 -11.05 12.61
CA SER A 335 -2.17 -11.32 11.25
C SER A 335 -1.57 -10.06 10.63
N TRP A 336 -0.58 -10.19 9.74
CA TRP A 336 0.11 -9.02 9.19
C TRP A 336 0.52 -9.19 7.72
N SER A 337 0.59 -8.06 7.01
CA SER A 337 1.12 -7.93 5.66
C SER A 337 2.13 -6.78 5.63
N ILE A 338 3.41 -7.07 5.42
CA ILE A 338 4.44 -6.04 5.30
C ILE A 338 4.32 -5.33 3.94
N TRP A 339 4.58 -4.04 3.94
CA TRP A 339 4.76 -3.27 2.71
C TRP A 339 6.27 -3.24 2.40
N LEU A 340 6.79 -4.02 1.45
CA LEU A 340 6.12 -4.81 0.41
C LEU A 340 7.00 -5.96 -0.10
N TYR A 341 6.52 -6.74 -1.08
CA TYR A 341 7.24 -7.88 -1.65
C TYR A 341 8.40 -7.48 -2.59
N LYS A 342 8.15 -6.58 -3.55
CA LYS A 342 9.10 -6.25 -4.62
C LYS A 342 9.10 -4.77 -4.95
N ASP A 343 10.28 -4.19 -5.12
CA ASP A 343 10.44 -2.79 -5.55
C ASP A 343 11.79 -2.53 -6.25
N ILE A 344 12.18 -1.26 -6.34
CA ILE A 344 13.46 -0.80 -6.88
C ILE A 344 14.55 -0.56 -5.82
N GLY A 345 14.40 -1.05 -4.59
CA GLY A 345 15.46 -1.05 -3.57
C GLY A 345 15.15 -0.36 -2.24
N TYR A 346 13.89 0.00 -1.97
CA TYR A 346 13.52 0.80 -0.81
C TYR A 346 13.03 -0.04 0.37
N GLN A 347 11.92 -0.75 0.25
CA GLN A 347 11.27 -1.53 1.30
C GLN A 347 11.23 -3.03 0.99
N GLY A 348 11.26 -3.39 -0.30
CA GLY A 348 10.97 -4.74 -0.79
C GLY A 348 11.78 -5.87 -0.12
N LEU A 349 11.12 -7.01 0.12
CA LEU A 349 11.80 -8.29 0.40
C LEU A 349 12.69 -8.68 -0.77
N THR A 350 12.24 -8.43 -1.99
CA THR A 350 13.04 -8.51 -3.20
C THR A 350 13.14 -7.12 -3.83
N TYR A 351 14.22 -6.85 -4.53
CA TYR A 351 14.34 -5.60 -5.28
C TYR A 351 15.13 -5.78 -6.56
N VAL A 352 14.82 -4.98 -7.58
CA VAL A 352 15.46 -5.04 -8.89
C VAL A 352 16.98 -4.80 -8.75
N LYS A 353 17.81 -5.61 -9.43
CA LYS A 353 19.27 -5.41 -9.45
C LYS A 353 19.63 -4.05 -10.04
N LYS A 354 20.62 -3.38 -9.45
CA LYS A 354 21.05 -2.03 -9.84
C LYS A 354 21.58 -1.94 -11.27
N ASP A 355 22.22 -3.00 -11.74
CA ASP A 355 22.75 -3.12 -13.10
C ASP A 355 21.71 -3.64 -14.12
N SER A 356 20.46 -3.85 -13.70
CA SER A 356 19.37 -4.21 -14.60
C SER A 356 19.14 -3.16 -15.69
N ALA A 357 18.53 -3.56 -16.80
CA ALA A 357 18.21 -2.63 -17.88
C ALA A 357 17.27 -1.51 -17.40
N TYR A 358 16.28 -1.85 -16.57
CA TYR A 358 15.31 -0.88 -16.05
C TYR A 358 15.97 0.19 -15.17
N LEU A 359 16.71 -0.22 -14.14
CA LEU A 359 17.34 0.75 -13.24
C LEU A 359 18.40 1.60 -13.93
N ARG A 360 19.23 1.01 -14.81
CA ARG A 360 20.19 1.80 -15.59
C ARG A 360 19.52 2.86 -16.46
N LEU A 361 18.35 2.55 -17.03
CA LEU A 361 17.60 3.51 -17.83
C LEU A 361 17.11 4.68 -16.98
N ILE A 362 16.45 4.40 -15.85
CA ILE A 362 15.72 5.41 -15.08
C ILE A 362 16.59 6.09 -14.00
N GLN A 363 17.81 5.62 -13.75
CA GLN A 363 18.69 6.14 -12.69
C GLN A 363 18.85 7.68 -12.73
N PRO A 364 19.11 8.33 -13.87
CA PRO A 364 19.21 9.80 -13.91
C PRO A 364 17.91 10.50 -13.49
N PHE A 365 16.76 9.89 -13.79
CA PHE A 365 15.45 10.37 -13.36
C PHE A 365 15.28 10.20 -11.85
N LEU A 366 15.65 9.05 -11.28
CA LEU A 366 15.57 8.80 -9.84
C LEU A 366 16.40 9.82 -9.03
N GLU A 367 17.60 10.15 -9.49
CA GLU A 367 18.45 11.17 -8.86
C GLU A 367 17.79 12.56 -8.91
N LYS A 368 17.21 12.93 -10.06
CA LYS A 368 16.45 14.19 -10.18
C LYS A 368 15.22 14.19 -9.28
N LYS A 369 14.47 13.09 -9.24
CA LYS A 369 13.27 12.88 -8.43
C LYS A 369 13.58 13.07 -6.94
N GLN A 370 14.66 12.46 -6.45
CA GLN A 370 15.13 12.62 -5.07
C GLN A 370 15.56 14.06 -4.79
N ARG A 371 16.37 14.67 -5.68
CA ARG A 371 16.83 16.06 -5.53
C ARG A 371 15.69 17.07 -5.47
N LEU A 372 14.65 16.89 -6.27
CA LEU A 372 13.45 17.74 -6.28
C LEU A 372 12.43 17.37 -5.19
N GLY A 373 12.64 16.22 -4.55
CA GLY A 373 11.73 15.65 -3.57
C GLY A 373 10.33 15.45 -4.11
N LEU A 374 10.15 14.61 -5.12
CA LEU A 374 8.85 14.43 -5.77
C LEU A 374 7.96 13.36 -5.11
N ASP A 375 8.43 12.69 -4.06
CA ASP A 375 7.64 11.78 -3.24
C ASP A 375 8.20 11.71 -1.81
N PHE A 376 7.43 11.29 -0.82
CA PHE A 376 7.91 11.26 0.57
C PHE A 376 8.85 10.09 0.88
N TRP A 377 8.69 8.94 0.20
CA TRP A 377 9.32 7.65 0.55
C TRP A 377 10.80 7.58 0.16
N THR A 378 11.21 8.30 -0.88
CA THR A 378 12.57 8.23 -1.43
C THR A 378 13.48 9.37 -0.98
N ILE A 379 12.97 10.38 -0.26
CA ILE A 379 13.73 11.59 0.08
C ILE A 379 14.53 11.43 1.36
N VAL A 380 15.86 11.56 1.27
CA VAL A 380 16.70 12.17 2.32
C VAL A 380 17.97 12.80 1.71
N PRO A 381 18.37 14.03 2.11
CA PRO A 381 17.64 15.09 2.83
C PRO A 381 16.99 16.13 1.88
N ARG A 382 16.04 16.94 2.40
CA ARG A 382 15.31 17.99 1.64
C ARG A 382 16.10 19.28 1.41
N ASP A 383 17.39 19.28 1.69
CA ASP A 383 18.20 20.51 1.69
C ASP A 383 18.26 21.17 0.31
N ALA A 384 18.25 20.38 -0.76
CA ALA A 384 18.27 20.87 -2.14
C ALA A 384 17.06 21.77 -2.49
N VAL A 385 15.90 21.54 -1.86
CA VAL A 385 14.66 22.29 -2.13
C VAL A 385 14.31 23.29 -1.02
N LYS A 386 14.97 23.18 0.14
CA LYS A 386 14.67 24.00 1.33
C LYS A 386 14.81 25.51 1.06
N GLY A 387 15.81 25.93 0.30
CA GLY A 387 16.03 27.35 -0.03
C GLY A 387 14.90 27.99 -0.83
N VAL A 388 14.22 27.20 -1.68
CA VAL A 388 13.11 27.66 -2.51
C VAL A 388 11.79 27.53 -1.75
N TYR A 389 11.47 26.33 -1.28
CA TYR A 389 10.15 26.03 -0.73
C TYR A 389 9.98 26.44 0.73
N GLY A 390 11.07 26.48 1.51
CA GLY A 390 11.00 26.83 2.93
C GLY A 390 10.50 28.26 3.16
N GLN A 391 11.04 29.22 2.41
CA GLN A 391 10.60 30.62 2.48
C GLN A 391 9.16 30.78 1.95
N PHE A 392 8.85 30.08 0.86
CA PHE A 392 7.52 30.09 0.26
C PHE A 392 6.44 29.58 1.22
N PHE A 393 6.64 28.42 1.86
CA PHE A 393 5.67 27.88 2.82
C PHE A 393 5.56 28.72 4.09
N ALA A 394 6.67 29.29 4.58
CA ALA A 394 6.63 30.21 5.72
C ALA A 394 5.80 31.46 5.41
N ALA A 395 5.95 32.02 4.20
CA ALA A 395 5.16 33.16 3.75
C ALA A 395 3.67 32.80 3.64
N LEU A 396 3.32 31.67 3.02
CA LEU A 396 1.94 31.19 2.94
C LEU A 396 1.31 30.99 4.33
N LYS A 397 2.08 30.44 5.27
CA LYS A 397 1.62 30.25 6.64
C LYS A 397 1.32 31.58 7.34
N GLY A 398 2.17 32.59 7.13
CA GLY A 398 1.97 33.95 7.65
C GLY A 398 0.76 34.69 7.05
N MET A 399 0.28 34.26 5.88
CA MET A 399 -0.94 34.81 5.25
C MET A 399 -2.24 34.23 5.84
N VAL A 400 -2.15 33.18 6.66
CA VAL A 400 -3.31 32.49 7.23
C VAL A 400 -3.34 32.72 8.74
N ASP A 401 -4.48 33.22 9.23
CA ASP A 401 -4.78 33.34 10.66
C ASP A 401 -4.39 32.06 11.41
N GLU A 402 -3.64 32.19 12.51
CA GLU A 402 -3.03 31.07 13.24
C GLU A 402 -4.05 29.99 13.63
N LYS A 403 -5.26 30.41 14.05
CA LYS A 403 -6.37 29.52 14.42
C LYS A 403 -6.84 28.60 13.28
N PHE A 404 -6.61 28.97 12.02
CA PHE A 404 -7.03 28.19 10.85
C PHE A 404 -5.88 27.37 10.24
N GLN A 405 -4.63 27.55 10.66
CA GLN A 405 -3.48 26.81 10.10
C GLN A 405 -3.56 25.30 10.33
N LYS A 406 -4.36 24.84 11.31
CA LYS A 406 -4.65 23.41 11.59
C LYS A 406 -6.07 22.99 11.18
N GLY A 407 -6.75 23.81 10.37
CA GLY A 407 -8.15 23.62 9.99
C GLY A 407 -8.39 22.42 9.07
N ARG A 408 -7.43 22.11 8.19
CA ARG A 408 -7.58 21.01 7.20
C ARG A 408 -7.59 19.63 7.86
N TYR A 409 -8.27 18.70 7.20
CA TYR A 409 -8.16 17.25 7.43
C TYR A 409 -7.33 16.67 6.26
N PRO A 410 -6.50 15.64 6.49
CA PRO A 410 -6.31 14.90 7.74
C PRO A 410 -5.42 15.63 8.76
N LYS A 411 -5.65 15.39 10.06
CA LYS A 411 -5.08 16.20 11.17
C LYS A 411 -3.60 15.93 11.47
N GLN A 412 -3.07 14.78 11.03
CA GLN A 412 -1.67 14.43 11.19
C GLN A 412 -0.74 15.21 10.25
N TRP A 413 -1.27 15.86 9.23
CA TRP A 413 -0.46 16.66 8.31
C TRP A 413 -0.30 18.09 8.82
N THR A 414 0.95 18.56 8.84
CA THR A 414 1.27 19.95 9.12
C THR A 414 0.78 20.86 7.98
N PHE A 415 0.74 22.16 8.23
CA PHE A 415 0.44 23.15 7.20
C PHE A 415 1.38 22.97 6.00
N GLU A 416 2.69 22.88 6.24
CA GLU A 416 3.71 22.70 5.22
C GLU A 416 3.48 21.40 4.44
N ARG A 417 3.19 20.28 5.12
CA ARG A 417 2.93 18.99 4.47
C ARG A 417 1.75 19.08 3.50
N GLN A 418 0.68 19.79 3.87
CA GLN A 418 -0.49 19.99 2.99
C GLN A 418 -0.10 20.65 1.66
N PHE A 419 0.80 21.64 1.70
CA PHE A 419 1.26 22.33 0.48
C PHE A 419 2.31 21.53 -0.30
N GLU A 420 3.26 20.88 0.39
CA GLU A 420 4.29 20.05 -0.23
C GLU A 420 3.68 18.96 -1.11
N ARG A 421 2.64 18.30 -0.61
CA ARG A 421 1.94 17.25 -1.34
C ARG A 421 1.38 17.76 -2.66
N VAL A 422 0.62 18.86 -2.60
CA VAL A 422 -0.03 19.45 -3.79
C VAL A 422 0.99 20.00 -4.79
N ILE A 423 1.98 20.74 -4.31
CA ILE A 423 2.86 21.50 -5.19
C ILE A 423 3.98 20.63 -5.74
N ARG A 424 4.64 19.87 -4.87
CA ARG A 424 5.81 19.07 -5.24
C ARG A 424 5.44 17.66 -5.64
N GLU A 425 4.63 16.98 -4.83
CA GLU A 425 4.40 15.54 -5.00
C GLU A 425 3.27 15.24 -5.99
N MET A 426 2.43 16.23 -6.33
CA MET A 426 1.40 16.15 -7.37
C MET A 426 1.77 17.01 -8.59
N LEU A 427 1.59 18.34 -8.54
CA LEU A 427 1.69 19.19 -9.73
C LEU A 427 3.08 19.15 -10.37
N LEU A 428 4.14 19.37 -9.59
CA LEU A 428 5.50 19.29 -10.13
C LEU A 428 5.84 17.86 -10.59
N SER A 429 5.42 16.84 -9.85
CA SER A 429 5.58 15.44 -10.24
C SER A 429 4.94 15.14 -11.60
N GLU A 430 3.74 15.66 -11.85
CA GLU A 430 3.04 15.52 -13.13
C GLU A 430 3.90 16.11 -14.26
N TYR A 431 4.37 17.36 -14.14
CA TYR A 431 5.27 17.96 -15.14
C TYR A 431 6.55 17.15 -15.37
N VAL A 432 7.16 16.65 -14.29
CA VAL A 432 8.43 15.92 -14.38
C VAL A 432 8.22 14.50 -14.91
N GLY A 433 7.03 13.91 -14.78
CA GLY A 433 6.73 12.55 -15.24
C GLY A 433 6.97 12.33 -16.75
N TRP A 434 6.78 13.34 -17.60
CA TRP A 434 7.16 13.25 -19.01
C TRP A 434 8.66 13.02 -19.21
N GLU A 435 9.53 13.56 -18.35
CA GLU A 435 10.97 13.35 -18.47
C GLU A 435 11.36 11.88 -18.26
N LEU A 436 10.64 11.16 -17.38
CA LEU A 436 10.79 9.72 -17.28
C LEU A 436 10.31 9.04 -18.57
N ALA A 437 9.13 9.41 -19.06
CA ALA A 437 8.58 8.82 -20.28
C ALA A 437 9.49 9.01 -21.50
N GLU A 438 10.16 10.17 -21.61
CA GLU A 438 11.15 10.47 -22.66
C GLU A 438 12.31 9.46 -22.70
N LEU A 439 12.71 8.89 -21.56
CA LEU A 439 13.74 7.85 -21.53
C LEU A 439 13.33 6.60 -22.31
N PHE A 440 12.04 6.39 -22.54
CA PHE A 440 11.50 5.26 -23.29
C PHE A 440 11.29 5.56 -24.78
N ARG A 441 11.44 6.82 -25.23
CA ARG A 441 11.18 7.21 -26.61
C ARG A 441 11.93 6.33 -27.62
N GLY A 442 11.19 5.85 -28.62
CA GLY A 442 11.76 5.10 -29.74
C GLY A 442 12.16 3.65 -29.43
N LYS A 443 11.97 3.18 -28.19
CA LYS A 443 12.26 1.79 -27.83
C LYS A 443 11.37 0.81 -28.59
N THR A 444 11.98 -0.28 -29.04
CA THR A 444 11.32 -1.43 -29.65
C THR A 444 10.66 -2.32 -28.60
N GLU A 445 9.71 -3.16 -29.00
CA GLU A 445 9.09 -4.15 -28.07
C GLU A 445 10.13 -5.08 -27.43
N LYS A 446 11.20 -5.42 -28.15
CA LYS A 446 12.32 -6.21 -27.61
C LYS A 446 13.04 -5.49 -26.47
N GLU A 447 13.31 -4.19 -26.62
CA GLU A 447 13.94 -3.40 -25.55
C GLU A 447 12.96 -3.18 -24.38
N LEU A 448 11.67 -2.99 -24.66
CA LEU A 448 10.65 -2.89 -23.61
C LEU A 448 10.49 -4.20 -22.83
N GLU A 449 10.59 -5.36 -23.50
CA GLU A 449 10.64 -6.67 -22.84
C GLU A 449 11.87 -6.78 -21.93
N GLU A 450 13.05 -6.37 -22.40
CA GLU A 450 14.28 -6.41 -21.58
C GLU A 450 14.15 -5.53 -20.32
N LEU A 451 13.50 -4.37 -20.44
CA LEU A 451 13.17 -3.51 -19.30
C LEU A 451 12.20 -4.20 -18.35
N ALA A 452 11.11 -4.78 -18.84
CA ALA A 452 10.12 -5.48 -18.03
C ALA A 452 10.69 -6.72 -17.31
N VAL A 453 11.54 -7.50 -17.99
CA VAL A 453 12.25 -8.69 -17.46
C VAL A 453 13.17 -8.33 -16.29
N SER A 454 13.53 -7.06 -16.11
CA SER A 454 14.28 -6.61 -14.93
C SER A 454 13.55 -6.90 -13.62
N PHE A 455 12.21 -7.01 -13.65
CA PHE A 455 11.38 -7.34 -12.48
C PHE A 455 11.21 -8.85 -12.24
N SER A 456 11.66 -9.72 -13.15
CA SER A 456 11.65 -11.17 -12.91
C SER A 456 12.58 -11.53 -11.75
N LEU A 457 12.22 -12.54 -10.95
CA LEU A 457 12.94 -12.87 -9.71
C LEU A 457 14.45 -13.09 -9.91
N GLN A 458 14.87 -13.75 -11.00
CA GLN A 458 16.28 -13.99 -11.31
C GLN A 458 17.11 -12.70 -11.53
N ASN A 459 16.43 -11.59 -11.82
CA ASN A 459 17.01 -10.27 -12.00
C ASN A 459 16.79 -9.35 -10.78
N CYS A 460 16.28 -9.91 -9.68
CA CYS A 460 16.15 -9.26 -8.40
C CYS A 460 17.21 -9.75 -7.41
N VAL A 461 17.41 -8.98 -6.35
CA VAL A 461 18.16 -9.34 -5.15
C VAL A 461 17.16 -9.62 -4.03
N VAL A 462 17.43 -10.64 -3.23
CA VAL A 462 16.66 -10.94 -2.01
C VAL A 462 17.32 -10.21 -0.84
N ARG A 463 16.53 -9.50 -0.05
CA ARG A 463 16.97 -8.85 1.20
C ARG A 463 17.04 -9.90 2.30
N GLU A 464 18.16 -10.61 2.37
CA GLU A 464 18.33 -11.79 3.23
C GLU A 464 18.03 -11.50 4.70
N GLU A 465 18.51 -10.39 5.27
CA GLU A 465 18.24 -10.04 6.68
C GLU A 465 16.75 -9.86 6.97
N LEU A 466 15.99 -9.30 6.01
CA LEU A 466 14.53 -9.18 6.14
C LEU A 466 13.87 -10.57 6.10
N GLY A 467 14.30 -11.41 5.16
CA GLY A 467 13.87 -12.80 5.08
C GLY A 467 14.12 -13.60 6.37
N GLU A 468 15.28 -13.38 7.00
CA GLU A 468 15.62 -14.01 8.28
C GLU A 468 14.78 -13.49 9.45
N VAL A 469 14.43 -12.19 9.49
CA VAL A 469 13.45 -11.66 10.46
C VAL A 469 12.11 -12.38 10.31
N PHE A 470 11.63 -12.60 9.08
CA PHE A 470 10.38 -13.32 8.84
C PHE A 470 10.45 -14.78 9.28
N LYS A 471 11.52 -15.51 8.95
CA LYS A 471 11.70 -16.89 9.41
C LYS A 471 11.68 -17.00 10.93
N ARG A 472 12.34 -16.07 11.64
CA ARG A 472 12.31 -16.01 13.11
C ARG A 472 10.89 -15.80 13.64
N ASP A 473 10.14 -14.86 13.07
CA ASP A 473 8.76 -14.59 13.48
C ASP A 473 7.82 -15.78 13.20
N VAL A 474 7.96 -16.43 12.03
CA VAL A 474 7.21 -17.64 11.68
C VAL A 474 7.52 -18.79 12.65
N ALA A 475 8.80 -18.98 12.99
CA ALA A 475 9.22 -20.02 13.93
C ALA A 475 8.67 -19.78 15.35
N ALA A 476 8.71 -18.53 15.83
CA ALA A 476 8.22 -18.16 17.17
C ALA A 476 6.72 -18.44 17.36
N ALA A 477 5.92 -18.34 16.30
CA ALA A 477 4.48 -18.64 16.34
C ALA A 477 4.15 -20.15 16.37
N ARG A 478 5.14 -21.04 16.16
CA ARG A 478 4.94 -22.51 16.26
C ARG A 478 5.22 -23.05 17.67
N THR A 479 5.87 -22.26 18.52
CA THR A 479 6.32 -22.64 19.88
C THR A 479 5.47 -22.03 21.00
N ALA A 480 4.60 -21.08 20.67
CA ALA A 480 3.60 -20.48 21.55
C ALA A 480 2.23 -21.11 21.25
#